data_AF-A0A937AQY1-F1
#
_entry.id   AF-A0A937AQY1-F1
#
_cell.length_a   1.000
_cell.length_b   1.000
_cell.length_c   1.000
_cell.angle_alpha   90.00
_cell.angle_beta   90.00
_cell.angle_gamma   90.00
#
_symmetry.space_group_name_H-M   'P 1'
#
loop_
_entity.id
_entity.type
_entity.pdbx_description
1 polymer ?
#
loop_
_entity_poly.entity_id
_entity_poly.type
_entity_poly.pdbx_seq_one_letter_code
_entity_poly.pdbx_strand_id
1 'polypeptide(L)' 'LLGDTVNLAARLEELNKHHGTSILVSESTRANCNGAFAFSPLGSVAVRGRSEPVAIFSIDHLERGLPP' A
#
# COMPACT_ATOMS: atom_id res chain seq x y z
N LEU A 1 15.92 -9.94 1.11
CA LEU A 1 15.77 -9.15 -0.15
C LEU A 1 14.72 -9.72 -1.11
N LEU A 2 14.81 -10.97 -1.58
CA LEU A 2 13.77 -11.53 -2.47
C LEU A 2 12.50 -11.95 -1.70
N GLY A 3 12.65 -12.64 -0.56
CA GLY A 3 11.53 -13.11 0.25
C GLY A 3 10.72 -11.99 0.92
N ASP A 4 11.37 -10.95 1.43
CA ASP A 4 10.69 -9.86 2.16
C ASP A 4 9.82 -9.01 1.24
N THR A 5 10.29 -8.76 0.01
CA THR A 5 9.57 -7.97 -0.99
C THR A 5 8.35 -8.72 -1.51
N VAL A 6 8.48 -10.04 -1.75
CA VAL A 6 7.35 -10.88 -2.18
C VAL A 6 6.31 -11.03 -1.08
N ASN A 7 6.74 -11.24 0.18
CA ASN A 7 5.84 -11.31 1.33
C ASN A 7 5.08 -9.99 1.54
N LEU A 8 5.75 -8.84 1.37
CA LEU A 8 5.12 -7.53 1.44
C LEU A 8 4.11 -7.35 0.30
N ALA A 9 4.46 -7.69 -0.94
CA ALA A 9 3.57 -7.55 -2.08
C ALA A 9 2.29 -8.38 -1.92
N ALA A 10 2.41 -9.66 -1.52
CA ALA A 10 1.26 -10.53 -1.28
C ALA A 10 0.34 -9.98 -0.17
N ARG A 11 0.93 -9.44 0.90
CA ARG A 11 0.17 -8.84 2.00
C ARG A 11 -0.53 -7.54 1.59
N LEU A 12 0.12 -6.71 0.77
CA LEU A 12 -0.50 -5.50 0.21
C LEU A 12 -1.69 -5.85 -0.71
N GLU A 13 -1.59 -6.92 -1.50
CA GLU A 13 -2.70 -7.38 -2.35
C GLU A 13 -3.92 -7.82 -1.51
N GLU A 14 -3.68 -8.55 -0.41
CA GLU A 14 -4.74 -8.93 0.52
C GLU A 14 -5.38 -7.70 1.16
N LEU A 15 -4.57 -6.72 1.60
CA LEU A 15 -5.05 -5.48 2.19
C LEU A 15 -5.85 -4.63 1.19
N ASN A 16 -5.49 -4.63 -0.08
CA ASN A 16 -6.28 -3.96 -1.13
C ASN A 16 -7.73 -4.48 -1.15
N LYS A 17 -7.93 -5.80 -1.03
CA LYS A 17 -9.26 -6.42 -0.99
C LYS A 17 -10.06 -6.00 0.25
N HIS A 18 -9.39 -5.84 1.39
CA HIS A 18 -10.02 -5.41 2.65
C HIS A 18 -10.34 -3.91 2.69
N HIS A 19 -9.46 -3.06 2.16
CA HIS A 19 -9.63 -1.61 2.18
C HIS A 19 -10.43 -1.07 0.99
N GLY A 20 -10.75 -1.91 0.00
CA GLY A 20 -11.47 -1.49 -1.20
C GLY A 20 -10.64 -0.63 -2.15
N THR A 21 -9.32 -0.61 -1.97
CA THR A 21 -8.36 0.17 -2.75
C THR A 21 -7.86 -0.63 -3.96
N SER A 22 -7.56 0.06 -5.05
CA SER A 22 -6.98 -0.52 -6.25
C SER A 22 -5.46 -0.56 -6.16
N ILE A 23 -4.84 0.47 -5.59
CA ILE A 23 -3.38 0.58 -5.51
C ILE A 23 -2.94 0.92 -4.09
N LEU A 24 -2.16 0.01 -3.51
CA LEU A 24 -1.43 0.20 -2.26
C LEU A 24 0.07 0.19 -2.51
N VAL A 25 0.78 1.10 -1.84
CA VAL A 25 2.23 1.21 -1.89
C VAL A 25 2.82 1.29 -0.48
N SER A 26 4.05 0.82 -0.33
CA SER A 26 4.84 1.07 0.89
C SER A 26 5.42 2.49 0.90
N GLU A 27 5.87 2.94 2.07
CA GLU A 27 6.60 4.20 2.20
C GLU A 27 7.81 4.32 1.26
N SER A 28 8.58 3.25 1.10
CA SER A 28 9.75 3.24 0.22
C SER A 28 9.38 3.51 -1.24
N THR A 29 8.27 2.91 -1.71
CA THR A 29 7.77 3.14 -3.06
C THR A 29 7.26 4.56 -3.21
N ARG A 30 6.50 5.07 -2.23
CA ARG A 30 6.02 6.45 -2.18
C ARG A 30 7.18 7.46 -2.27
N ALA A 31 8.24 7.25 -1.49
CA ALA A 31 9.41 8.11 -1.48
C ALA A 31 10.10 8.19 -2.85
N ASN A 32 10.13 7.08 -3.59
CA ASN A 32 10.70 7.02 -4.93
C ASN A 32 9.82 7.67 -6.02
N CYS A 33 8.54 7.94 -5.73
CA CYS A 33 7.63 8.56 -6.69
C CYS A 33 7.79 10.10 -6.80
N ASN A 34 8.63 10.73 -5.98
CA ASN A 34 8.93 12.17 -6.04
C ASN A 34 7.69 13.09 -6.10
N GLY A 35 6.59 12.71 -5.44
CA GLY A 35 5.35 13.49 -5.42
C GLY A 35 4.53 13.43 -6.71
N ALA A 36 4.81 12.51 -7.63
CA ALA A 36 4.06 12.34 -8.88
C ALA A 36 2.60 11.90 -8.67
N PHE A 37 2.24 11.44 -7.46
CA PHE A 37 0.90 10.98 -7.12
C PHE A 37 0.46 11.58 -5.78
N ALA A 38 -0.86 11.74 -5.61
CA ALA A 38 -1.46 12.03 -4.32
C ALA A 38 -1.60 10.72 -3.54
N PHE A 39 -1.05 10.67 -2.33
CA PHE A 39 -1.07 9.48 -1.49
C PHE A 39 -1.92 9.71 -0.24
N SER A 40 -2.82 8.77 0.06
CA SER A 40 -3.59 8.75 1.30
C SER A 40 -3.00 7.73 2.28
N PRO A 41 -2.64 8.12 3.52
CA PRO A 41 -2.13 7.19 4.51
C PRO A 41 -3.25 6.24 4.96
N LEU A 42 -2.97 4.94 4.99
CA LEU A 42 -3.94 3.91 5.41
C LEU A 42 -3.54 3.17 6.68
N GLY A 43 -2.30 3.32 7.13
CA GLY A 43 -1.78 2.74 8.36
C GLY A 43 -0.46 2.04 8.14
N SER A 44 -0.22 0.96 8.88
CA SER A 44 1.02 0.20 8.80
C SER A 44 0.77 -1.30 8.89
N VAL A 45 1.58 -2.10 8.18
CA VAL A 45 1.48 -3.55 8.15
C VAL A 45 2.73 -4.20 8.74
N ALA A 46 2.54 -5.17 9.62
CA ALA A 46 3.63 -5.99 10.13
C ALA A 46 4.12 -6.94 9.02
N VAL A 47 5.42 -6.96 8.77
CA VAL A 47 6.05 -7.88 7.81
C VAL A 47 6.90 -8.87 8.58
N ARG A 48 6.67 -10.16 8.36
CA ARG A 48 7.48 -11.21 8.98
C ARG A 48 8.95 -11.03 8.60
N GLY A 49 9.83 -10.92 9.60
CA GLY A 49 11.26 -10.66 9.40
C GLY A 49 11.68 -9.20 9.53
N ARG A 50 10.74 -8.27 9.76
CA ARG A 50 11.03 -6.89 10.16
C ARG A 50 10.53 -6.63 11.56
N SER A 51 11.37 -5.97 12.36
CA SER A 51 11.00 -5.53 13.72
C SER A 51 10.03 -4.35 13.69
N GLU A 52 10.09 -3.54 12.64
CA GLU A 52 9.25 -2.36 12.47
C GLU A 52 8.16 -2.59 11.42
N PRO A 53 6.91 -2.16 11.69
CA PRO A 53 5.83 -2.24 10.73
C PRO A 53 6.08 -1.26 9.57
N VAL A 54 5.65 -1.65 8.37
CA VAL A 54 5.82 -0.86 7.15
C VAL A 54 4.60 0.00 6.94
N ALA A 55 4.77 1.33 6.87
CA ALA A 55 3.69 2.25 6.54
C ALA A 55 3.19 2.04 5.09
N ILE A 56 1.88 2.09 4.92
CA ILE A 56 1.19 1.85 3.64
C ILE A 56 0.30 3.03 3.26
N PHE A 57 0.20 3.27 1.96
CA PHE A 57 -0.51 4.40 1.37
C PHE A 57 -1.29 3.93 0.15
N SER A 58 -2.46 4.50 -0.10
CA SER A 58 -3.19 4.34 -1.37
C SER A 58 -2.99 5.52 -2.30
N ILE A 59 -3.13 5.27 -3.61
CA ILE A 59 -3.11 6.30 -4.66
C ILE A 59 -4.52 6.66 -5.13
N ASP A 60 -5.53 5.89 -4.73
CA ASP A 60 -6.87 6.05 -5.28
C ASP A 60 -7.52 7.36 -4.82
N HIS A 61 -8.00 8.15 -5.79
CA HIS A 61 -9.22 8.92 -5.57
C HIS A 61 -10.35 7.89 -5.47
N LEU A 62 -11.15 7.93 -4.40
CA LEU A 62 -12.30 7.04 -4.17
C LEU A 62 -13.35 7.15 -5.30
N GLU A 63 -13.12 6.51 -6.44
CA GLU A 63 -14.05 6.37 -7.56
C GLU A 63 -14.48 4.89 -7.67
N ARG A 64 -15.02 4.35 -6.58
CA ARG A 64 -15.85 3.14 -6.61
C ARG A 64 -17.09 3.40 -5.76
N GLY A 65 -18.01 4.22 -6.26
CA GLY A 65 -19.26 4.46 -5.55
C GLY A 65 -20.28 5.47 -6.08
N LEU A 66 -20.08 6.14 -7.23
CA LEU A 66 -21.16 6.97 -7.79
C LEU A 66 -21.89 6.19 -8.91
N PRO A 67 -23.20 5.93 -8.78
CA PRO A 67 -24.02 5.53 -9.93
C PRO A 67 -24.06 6.67 -10.96
N PRO A 68 -24.41 6.38 -12.23
CA PRO A 68 -24.29 7.31 -13.35
C PRO A 68 -25.03 8.64 -13.16
#